data_AF-A0A7I8C594-F1
#
_entry.id   AF-A0A7I8C594-F1
#
_cell.length_a   1.000
_cell.length_b   1.000
_cell.length_c   1.000
_cell.angle_alpha   90.00
_cell.angle_beta   90.00
_cell.angle_gamma   90.00
#
_symmetry.space_group_name_H-M   'P 1'
#
loop_
_entity.id
_entity.type
_entity.pdbx_description
1 polymer ?
#
loop_
_entity_poly.entity_id
_entity_poly.type
_entity_poly.pdbx_seq_one_letter_code
_entity_poly.pdbx_strand_id
1 'polypeptide(L)' 'MQGVYKACELVEYRHQACEWRRSERRLNSFPQFRTEIDKLEIHFIHARSHPANALPPLLTHGWPGSITLCR' A
#
# COMPACT_ATOMS: atom_id res chain seq x y z
N MET A 1 -0.48 -29.34 14.16
CA MET A 1 -1.92 -28.96 14.13
C MET A 1 -2.18 -27.49 14.50
N GLN A 2 -1.44 -26.86 15.43
CA GLN A 2 -1.64 -25.45 15.83
C GLN A 2 -1.62 -24.39 14.70
N GLY A 3 -0.76 -24.56 13.69
CA GLY A 3 -0.60 -23.59 12.60
C GLY A 3 -1.80 -23.52 11.65
N VAL A 4 -2.55 -24.62 11.50
CA VAL A 4 -3.75 -24.67 10.68
C VAL A 4 -4.89 -23.89 11.34
N TYR A 5 -5.06 -24.02 12.67
CA TYR A 5 -6.06 -23.26 13.42
C TYR A 5 -5.83 -21.74 13.33
N LYS A 6 -4.57 -21.28 13.45
CA LYS A 6 -4.23 -19.86 13.28
C LYS A 6 -4.50 -19.31 11.87
N ALA A 7 -4.29 -20.13 10.84
CA ALA A 7 -4.59 -19.74 9.47
C ALA A 7 -6.10 -19.60 9.25
N CYS A 8 -6.91 -20.53 9.76
CA CYS A 8 -8.37 -20.46 9.70
C CYS A 8 -8.89 -19.20 10.41
N GLU A 9 -8.41 -18.91 11.62
CA GLU A 9 -8.78 -17.70 12.37
C GLU A 9 -8.46 -16.41 11.59
N LEU A 10 -7.29 -16.34 10.95
CA LEU A 10 -6.91 -15.18 10.14
C LEU A 10 -7.79 -15.02 8.90
N VAL A 11 -8.15 -16.13 8.25
CA VAL A 11 -9.05 -16.12 7.08
C VAL A 11 -10.44 -15.63 7.49
N GLU A 12 -10.98 -16.13 8.60
CA GLU A 12 -12.26 -15.69 9.14
C GLU A 12 -12.24 -14.20 9.50
N TYR A 13 -11.19 -13.73 10.19
CA TYR A 13 -11.01 -12.31 10.48
C TYR A 13 -10.93 -11.45 9.20
N ARG A 14 -10.15 -11.87 8.20
CA ARG A 14 -10.04 -11.14 6.93
C ARG A 14 -11.39 -11.08 6.19
N HIS A 15 -12.15 -12.16 6.21
CA HIS A 15 -13.46 -12.22 5.58
C HIS A 15 -14.50 -11.35 6.28
N GLN A 16 -14.47 -11.29 7.62
CA GLN A 16 -15.52 -10.64 8.40
C GLN A 16 -15.20 -9.19 8.83
N ALA A 17 -13.93 -8.87 9.05
CA ALA A 17 -13.51 -7.63 9.72
C ALA A 17 -12.62 -6.72 8.85
N CYS A 18 -12.09 -7.22 7.72
CA CYS A 18 -11.28 -6.40 6.83
C CYS A 18 -12.19 -5.57 5.90
N GLU A 19 -12.42 -4.32 6.30
CA GLU A 19 -13.14 -3.33 5.48
C GLU A 19 -12.27 -2.85 4.32
N TRP A 20 -12.18 -3.65 3.24
CA TRP A 20 -11.33 -3.33 2.08
C TRP A 20 -11.58 -1.92 1.52
N ARG A 21 -12.86 -1.53 1.40
CA ARG A 21 -13.25 -0.21 0.88
C ARG A 21 -12.75 0.94 1.76
N ARG A 22 -12.57 0.72 3.06
CA ARG A 22 -11.94 1.71 3.95
C ARG A 22 -10.46 1.87 3.63
N SER A 23 -9.74 0.77 3.46
CA SER A 23 -8.32 0.78 3.10
C SER A 23 -8.10 1.40 1.71
N GLU A 24 -8.93 1.05 0.74
CA GLU A 24 -8.92 1.60 -0.62
C GLU A 24 -9.14 3.12 -0.61
N ARG A 25 -10.17 3.62 0.08
CA ARG A 25 -10.43 5.06 0.21
C ARG A 25 -9.25 5.81 0.82
N ARG A 26 -8.61 5.22 1.84
CA ARG A 26 -7.42 5.80 2.47
C ARG A 26 -6.21 5.80 1.54
N LEU A 27 -6.02 4.78 0.72
CA LEU A 27 -4.94 4.75 -0.26
C LEU A 27 -5.17 5.80 -1.35
N ASN A 28 -6.40 5.87 -1.86
CA ASN A 28 -6.79 6.79 -2.93
C ASN A 28 -6.89 8.25 -2.48
N SER A 29 -6.74 8.56 -1.19
CA SER A 29 -6.60 9.95 -0.73
C SER A 29 -5.26 10.57 -1.08
N PHE A 30 -4.29 9.76 -1.54
CA PHE A 30 -3.01 10.24 -2.05
C PHE A 30 -3.00 10.26 -3.59
N PRO A 31 -2.40 11.30 -4.22
CA PRO A 31 -2.17 11.29 -5.66
C PRO A 31 -1.28 10.12 -6.09
N GLN A 32 -1.81 9.27 -6.96
CA GLN A 32 -1.16 8.07 -7.47
C GLN A 32 -0.91 8.20 -8.97
N PHE A 33 0.26 7.74 -9.42
CA PHE A 33 0.72 7.88 -10.79
C PHE A 33 1.29 6.57 -11.30
N ARG A 34 1.33 6.45 -12.63
CA ARG A 34 2.02 5.39 -13.34
C ARG A 34 2.88 6.00 -14.43
N THR A 35 4.05 5.43 -14.65
CA THR A 35 4.92 5.80 -15.76
C THR A 35 5.65 4.57 -16.25
N GLU A 36 6.22 4.64 -17.44
CA GLU A 36 7.02 3.56 -18.02
C GLU A 36 8.50 3.92 -17.95
N ILE A 37 9.31 3.05 -17.34
CA ILE A 37 10.76 3.16 -17.29
C ILE A 37 11.31 1.81 -17.75
N ASP A 38 12.18 1.81 -18.76
CA ASP A 38 12.77 0.58 -19.32
C ASP A 38 11.74 -0.51 -19.66
N LYS A 39 10.59 -0.10 -20.23
CA LYS A 39 9.46 -0.98 -20.58
C LYS A 39 8.73 -1.61 -19.39
N LEU A 40 8.99 -1.13 -18.17
CA LEU A 40 8.28 -1.54 -16.97
C LEU A 40 7.36 -0.43 -16.49
N GLU A 41 6.11 -0.77 -16.22
CA GLU A 41 5.14 0.15 -15.64
C GLU A 41 5.38 0.29 -14.12
N ILE A 42 5.80 1.49 -13.71
CA ILE A 42 6.10 1.83 -12.32
C ILE A 42 4.93 2.62 -11.73
N HIS A 43 4.35 2.09 -10.64
CA HIS A 43 3.38 2.80 -9.82
C HIS A 43 4.07 3.51 -8.65
N PHE A 44 3.68 4.75 -8.39
CA PHE A 44 4.20 5.52 -7.26
C PHE A 44 3.19 6.54 -6.75
N ILE A 45 3.40 6.98 -5.50
CA ILE A 45 2.70 8.12 -4.90
C ILE A 45 3.62 9.33 -4.98
N HIS A 46 3.08 10.46 -5.45
CA HIS A 46 3.80 11.73 -5.43
C HIS A 46 3.00 12.75 -4.59
N ALA A 47 3.37 12.84 -3.31
CA ALA A 47 2.81 13.81 -2.38
C ALA A 47 3.64 15.11 -2.43
N ARG A 48 3.07 16.15 -3.04
CA ARG A 48 3.75 17.44 -3.21
C ARG A 48 3.70 18.27 -1.93
N SER A 49 4.84 18.78 -1.51
CA SER A 49 4.92 19.83 -0.50
C SER A 49 4.48 21.19 -1.07
N HIS A 50 4.02 22.09 -0.21
CA HIS A 50 3.67 23.45 -0.61
C HIS A 50 4.89 24.32 -0.99
N PRO A 51 6.03 24.30 -0.25
CA PRO A 51 7.20 25.07 -0.63
C PRO A 51 7.86 24.51 -1.90
N ALA A 52 8.27 25.41 -2.81
CA ALA A 52 8.88 25.04 -4.09
C ALA A 52 10.27 24.39 -3.94
N ASN A 53 11.00 24.71 -2.86
CA ASN A 53 12.38 24.23 -2.62
C ASN A 53 12.45 23.12 -1.57
N ALA A 54 11.36 22.38 -1.36
CA ALA A 54 11.41 21.23 -0.48
C ALA A 54 12.33 20.16 -1.07
N LEU A 55 13.15 19.53 -0.22
CA LEU A 55 13.92 18.36 -0.59
C LEU A 55 12.95 17.23 -1.00
N PRO A 56 13.14 16.56 -2.14
CA PRO A 56 12.28 15.45 -2.57
C PRO A 56 12.85 14.10 -2.11
N PRO A 57 12.42 13.53 -0.96
CA PRO A 57 12.84 12.20 -0.57
C PRO A 57 12.23 11.13 -1.49
N LEU A 58 13.02 10.13 -1.84
CA LEU A 58 12.54 8.90 -2.47
C LEU A 58 12.43 7.81 -1.40
N LEU A 59 11.23 7.27 -1.23
CA LEU A 59 10.96 6.19 -0.28
C LEU A 59 10.61 4.92 -1.05
N THR A 60 11.34 3.84 -0.77
CA THR A 60 11.13 2.52 -1.37
C THR A 60 10.78 1.50 -0.30
N HIS A 61 9.92 0.54 -0.64
CA HIS A 61 9.62 -0.60 0.24
C HIS A 61 10.48 -1.81 -0.15
N GLY A 62 10.64 -2.74 0.79
CA GLY A 62 11.23 -4.06 0.54
C GLY A 62 10.18 -5.16 0.66
N TRP A 63 10.62 -6.41 0.55
CA TRP A 63 9.76 -7.58 0.78
C TRP A 63 9.62 -7.86 2.29
N PRO A 64 8.44 -8.31 2.80
CA PRO A 64 7.15 -8.55 2.13
C PRO A 64 6.22 -7.32 2.13
N GLY A 65 6.79 -6.12 2.19
CA GLY A 65 6.04 -4.87 2.25
C GLY A 65 5.49 -4.41 0.90
N SER A 66 4.66 -3.38 0.95
CA SER A 66 4.21 -2.60 -0.21
C SER A 66 4.09 -1.13 0.19
N ILE A 67 3.69 -0.25 -0.73
CA ILE A 67 3.32 1.14 -0.40
C ILE A 67 2.12 1.24 0.55
N THR A 68 1.40 0.12 0.75
CA THR A 68 0.25 0.01 1.64
C THR A 68 0.53 -0.97 2.76
N LEU A 69 -0.24 -0.84 3.84
CA LEU A 69 -0.48 -1.94 4.76
C LEU A 69 -1.99 -1.99 5.00
N CYS A 70 -2.64 -3.08 4.61
CA CYS A 70 -4.03 -3.34 5.00
C CYS A 70 -4.00 -3.87 6.44
N ARG A 71 -4.35 -3.03 7.42
CA ARG A 71 -4.63 -3.50 8.79
C ARG A 71 -5.89 -4.34 8.75
#